data_AF-A0A5D2AT87-F1
#
_entry.id   AF-A0A5D2AT87-F1
#
_cell.length_a   1.000
_cell.length_b   1.000
_cell.length_c   1.000
_cell.angle_alpha   90.00
_cell.angle_beta   90.00
_cell.angle_gamma   90.00
#
_symmetry.space_group_name_H-M   'P 1'
#
loop_
_entity.id
_entity.type
_entity.pdbx_description
1 polymer ?
#
loop_
_entity_poly.entity_id
_entity_poly.type
_entity_poly.pdbx_seq_one_letter_code
_entity_poly.pdbx_strand_id
1 'polypeptide(L)'
;VLEGGATLDPSIPLSEQKDLIVWMRTAALPTFRKLYGKIEQDLQPNDQILVTLDNNYNTYSFNGKKKLVLSTTSWLGGKNDFLGIAYLTVGGMCFFLALSFTVSFFSLQFIIALSPSFKAAFSTNMLAIEEDKRQSATARRNGSGGFLSDEDLSLDTPLPAPN
;
A
#
# COMPACT_ATOMS: atom_id res chain seq x y z
N VAL A 1 7.04 -9.82 -57.14
CA VAL A 1 7.42 -9.08 -55.92
C VAL A 1 6.27 -9.23 -54.94
N LEU A 2 6.50 -9.70 -53.71
CA LEU A 2 5.46 -9.68 -52.69
C LEU A 2 5.36 -8.23 -52.20
N GLU A 3 4.54 -7.43 -52.86
CA GLU A 3 4.14 -6.12 -52.34
C GLU A 3 3.19 -6.40 -51.17
N GLY A 4 3.65 -6.14 -49.95
CA GLY A 4 2.87 -6.33 -48.75
C GLY A 4 2.51 -4.98 -48.14
N GLY A 5 1.21 -4.67 -48.08
CA GLY A 5 0.69 -3.51 -47.35
C GLY A 5 -0.09 -2.53 -48.23
N ALA A 6 -0.40 -1.36 -47.66
CA ALA A 6 -1.01 -0.26 -48.38
C ALA A 6 0.06 0.67 -48.96
N THR A 7 -0.26 1.32 -50.08
CA THR A 7 0.62 2.29 -50.73
C THR A 7 0.49 3.66 -50.05
N LEU A 8 1.62 4.34 -49.82
CA LEU A 8 1.63 5.71 -49.29
C LEU A 8 1.32 6.71 -50.40
N ASP A 9 0.58 7.78 -50.08
CA ASP A 9 0.37 8.88 -51.01
C ASP A 9 1.62 9.78 -51.02
N PRO A 10 2.32 9.92 -52.17
CA PRO A 10 3.52 10.77 -52.26
C PRO A 10 3.21 12.27 -52.15
N SER A 11 1.95 12.68 -52.28
CA SER A 11 1.54 14.09 -52.22
C SER A 11 1.30 14.60 -50.78
N ILE A 12 1.18 13.69 -49.81
CA ILE A 12 0.88 14.01 -48.40
C ILE A 12 2.16 13.82 -47.56
N PRO A 13 2.55 14.78 -46.70
CA PRO A 13 3.70 14.61 -45.82
C PRO A 13 3.53 13.44 -44.86
N LEU A 14 4.64 12.74 -44.54
CA LEU A 14 4.62 11.55 -43.67
C LEU A 14 4.02 11.82 -42.27
N SER A 15 4.09 13.06 -41.78
CA SER A 15 3.54 13.46 -40.49
C SER A 15 2.01 13.44 -40.42
N GLU A 16 1.34 13.52 -41.57
CA GLU A 16 -0.12 13.51 -41.64
C GLU A 16 -0.68 12.09 -41.91
N GLN A 17 0.20 11.17 -42.31
CA GLN A 17 -0.16 9.78 -42.62
C GLN A 17 -0.28 8.94 -41.34
N LYS A 18 -1.46 8.99 -40.70
CA LYS A 18 -1.73 8.32 -39.41
C LYS A 18 -1.48 6.80 -39.41
N ASP A 19 -1.84 6.10 -40.48
CA ASP A 19 -1.68 4.64 -40.57
C ASP A 19 -0.21 4.22 -40.53
N LEU A 20 0.63 4.99 -41.23
CA LEU A 20 2.08 4.79 -41.18
C LEU A 20 2.61 5.04 -39.77
N ILE A 21 2.22 6.14 -39.13
CA ILE A 21 2.66 6.49 -37.77
C ILE A 21 2.29 5.38 -36.77
N VAL A 22 1.07 4.83 -36.87
CA VAL A 22 0.62 3.70 -36.04
C VAL A 22 1.47 2.45 -36.29
N TRP A 23 1.85 2.21 -37.54
CA TRP A 23 2.67 1.07 -37.94
C TRP A 23 4.13 1.19 -37.49
N MET A 24 4.71 2.40 -37.55
CA MET A 24 6.09 2.68 -37.16
C MET A 24 6.36 2.46 -35.66
N ARG A 25 5.32 2.55 -34.81
CA ARG A 25 5.44 2.17 -33.39
C ARG A 25 5.62 0.65 -33.28
N THR A 26 6.80 0.15 -32.96
CA THR A 26 6.99 -1.31 -32.82
C THR A 26 6.16 -1.88 -31.67
N ALA A 27 5.65 -3.11 -31.85
CA ALA A 27 4.95 -3.82 -30.79
C ALA A 27 5.93 -4.67 -29.98
N ALA A 28 5.73 -4.76 -28.67
CA ALA A 28 6.59 -5.56 -27.78
C ALA A 28 6.27 -7.07 -27.82
N LEU A 29 5.09 -7.47 -28.29
CA LEU A 29 4.62 -8.86 -28.32
C LEU A 29 4.34 -9.31 -29.75
N PRO A 30 4.48 -10.62 -30.08
CA PRO A 30 4.20 -11.17 -31.40
C PRO A 30 2.71 -11.07 -31.77
N THR A 31 1.83 -11.10 -30.77
CA THR A 31 0.40 -10.81 -30.94
C THR A 31 0.16 -9.36 -30.52
N PHE A 32 -0.15 -8.52 -31.48
CA PHE A 32 -0.39 -7.10 -31.23
C PHE A 32 -1.65 -6.60 -31.92
N ARG A 33 -2.14 -5.46 -31.44
CA ARG A 33 -3.29 -4.76 -32.02
C ARG A 33 -2.84 -3.36 -32.43
N LYS A 34 -3.31 -2.91 -33.58
CA LYS A 34 -3.08 -1.57 -34.12
C LYS A 34 -4.43 -0.91 -34.34
N LEU A 35 -4.50 0.37 -34.02
CA LEU A 35 -5.69 1.16 -34.27
C LEU A 35 -5.77 1.44 -35.77
N TYR A 36 -6.87 1.02 -36.40
CA TYR A 36 -7.16 1.35 -37.80
C TYR A 36 -8.02 2.62 -37.90
N GLY A 37 -8.98 2.76 -37.00
CA GLY A 37 -9.85 3.93 -36.95
C GLY A 37 -10.71 3.94 -35.70
N LYS A 38 -11.36 5.08 -35.44
CA LYS A 38 -12.31 5.28 -34.36
C LYS A 38 -13.62 5.79 -34.95
N ILE A 39 -14.72 5.22 -34.47
CA ILE A 39 -16.07 5.71 -34.77
C ILE A 39 -16.39 6.72 -33.66
N GLU A 40 -16.59 7.98 -34.02
CA GLU A 40 -16.85 9.08 -33.06
C GLU A 40 -18.34 9.22 -32.70
N GLN A 41 -19.21 8.45 -33.37
CA GLN A 41 -20.65 8.43 -33.12
C GLN A 41 -21.03 7.24 -32.22
N ASP A 42 -22.02 7.46 -31.36
CA ASP A 42 -22.60 6.38 -30.56
C ASP A 42 -23.44 5.46 -31.45
N LEU A 43 -23.14 4.17 -31.39
CA LEU A 43 -23.85 3.13 -32.12
C LEU A 43 -25.01 2.61 -31.26
N GLN A 44 -26.19 2.51 -31.87
CA GLN A 44 -27.37 1.95 -31.22
C GLN A 44 -27.39 0.41 -31.33
N PRO A 45 -28.11 -0.26 -30.41
CA PRO A 45 -28.38 -1.69 -30.57
C PRO A 45 -29.05 -1.95 -31.93
N ASN A 46 -28.59 -2.95 -32.67
CA ASN A 46 -28.97 -3.31 -34.06
C ASN A 46 -28.42 -2.44 -35.20
N ASP A 47 -27.51 -1.50 -34.94
CA ASP A 47 -26.82 -0.83 -36.05
C ASP A 47 -25.95 -1.83 -36.83
N GLN A 48 -26.12 -1.86 -38.16
CA GLN A 48 -25.33 -2.72 -39.04
C GLN A 48 -24.11 -1.98 -39.57
N ILE A 49 -22.93 -2.51 -39.27
CA ILE A 49 -21.66 -1.99 -39.76
C ILE A 49 -21.16 -2.92 -40.86
N LEU A 50 -21.16 -2.43 -42.10
CA LEU A 50 -20.54 -3.13 -43.21
C LEU A 50 -19.05 -2.79 -43.24
N VAL A 51 -18.20 -3.81 -43.07
CA VAL A 51 -16.74 -3.65 -43.20
C VAL A 51 -16.25 -4.43 -44.41
N THR A 52 -15.75 -3.71 -45.41
CA THR A 52 -15.06 -4.26 -46.58
C THR A 52 -13.56 -4.29 -46.30
N LEU A 53 -12.94 -5.47 -46.43
CA LEU A 53 -11.51 -5.67 -46.17
C LEU A 53 -10.79 -6.20 -47.40
N ASP A 54 -9.81 -5.46 -47.88
CA ASP A 54 -8.91 -5.89 -48.95
C ASP A 54 -7.64 -6.53 -48.39
N ASN A 55 -7.32 -7.74 -48.85
CA ASN A 55 -6.16 -8.49 -48.35
C ASN A 55 -4.88 -8.22 -49.15
N ASN A 56 -4.28 -7.06 -48.94
CA ASN A 56 -3.04 -6.65 -49.63
C ASN A 56 -1.74 -7.11 -48.93
N TYR A 57 -1.83 -7.91 -47.86
CA TYR A 57 -0.65 -8.33 -47.10
C TYR A 57 -0.67 -9.84 -46.83
N ASN A 58 0.03 -10.64 -47.62
CA ASN A 58 -0.04 -12.09 -47.49
C ASN A 58 0.68 -12.59 -46.23
N THR A 59 -0.02 -13.32 -45.35
CA THR A 59 0.55 -13.92 -44.13
C THR A 59 0.84 -15.41 -44.26
N TYR A 60 0.61 -16.00 -45.45
CA TYR A 60 0.70 -17.44 -45.69
C TYR A 60 2.12 -18.00 -45.48
N SER A 61 3.16 -17.24 -45.81
CA SER A 61 4.56 -17.67 -45.69
C SER A 61 5.03 -17.89 -44.25
N PHE A 62 4.37 -17.26 -43.28
CA PHE A 62 4.71 -17.36 -41.86
C PHE A 62 3.51 -17.79 -40.99
N ASN A 63 2.47 -18.35 -41.62
CA ASN A 63 1.27 -18.84 -40.93
C ASN A 63 0.59 -17.82 -40.00
N GLY A 64 0.69 -16.53 -40.33
CA GLY A 64 0.15 -15.44 -39.52
C GLY A 64 -1.38 -15.35 -39.61
N LYS A 65 -2.03 -15.05 -38.48
CA LYS A 65 -3.48 -14.83 -38.40
C LYS A 65 -3.78 -13.34 -38.30
N LYS A 66 -4.72 -12.86 -39.12
CA LYS A 66 -5.24 -11.48 -39.04
C LYS A 66 -6.68 -11.50 -38.54
N LYS A 67 -7.05 -10.52 -37.73
CA LYS A 67 -8.41 -10.35 -37.23
C LYS A 67 -8.72 -8.87 -37.11
N LEU A 68 -9.91 -8.47 -37.56
CA LEU A 68 -10.48 -7.16 -37.23
C LEU A 68 -11.23 -7.29 -35.90
N VAL A 69 -11.03 -6.33 -35.00
CA VAL A 69 -11.69 -6.29 -33.70
C VAL A 69 -12.30 -4.92 -33.51
N LEU A 70 -13.62 -4.84 -33.42
CA LEU A 70 -14.31 -3.66 -32.89
C LEU A 70 -14.34 -3.74 -31.38
N SER A 71 -13.94 -2.66 -30.72
CA SER A 71 -13.95 -2.56 -29.26
C SER A 71 -14.26 -1.14 -28.84
N THR A 72 -15.11 -1.00 -27.84
CA THR A 72 -15.37 0.27 -27.16
C THR A 72 -14.27 0.53 -26.14
N THR A 73 -13.76 1.76 -26.10
CA THR A 73 -12.83 2.20 -25.06
C THR A 73 -13.62 2.71 -23.86
N SER A 74 -13.45 2.08 -22.71
CA SER A 74 -13.91 2.61 -21.43
C SER A 74 -12.84 3.50 -20.80
N TRP A 75 -13.17 4.15 -19.68
CA TRP A 75 -12.20 4.96 -18.91
C TRP A 75 -10.95 4.17 -18.49
N LEU A 76 -11.09 2.87 -18.21
CA LEU A 76 -9.96 1.97 -17.90
C LEU A 76 -9.28 1.38 -19.15
N GLY A 77 -9.67 1.82 -20.34
CA GLY A 77 -9.23 1.27 -21.63
C GLY A 77 -10.16 0.18 -22.15
N GLY A 78 -9.58 -0.77 -22.89
CA GLY A 78 -10.32 -1.94 -23.39
C GLY A 78 -10.64 -2.93 -22.28
N LYS A 79 -11.45 -3.95 -22.60
CA LYS A 79 -11.79 -5.03 -21.67
C LYS A 79 -10.51 -5.73 -21.17
N ASN A 80 -10.20 -5.56 -19.88
CA ASN A 80 -9.08 -6.20 -19.22
C ASN A 80 -9.44 -6.64 -17.79
N ASP A 81 -9.78 -7.91 -17.64
CA ASP A 81 -10.19 -8.49 -16.35
C ASP A 81 -9.01 -8.65 -15.37
N PHE A 82 -7.77 -8.55 -15.86
CA PHE A 82 -6.56 -8.73 -15.05
C PHE A 82 -6.44 -7.70 -13.93
N LEU A 83 -6.68 -6.42 -14.22
CA LEU A 83 -6.62 -5.36 -13.20
C LEU A 83 -7.65 -5.63 -12.10
N GLY A 84 -8.90 -5.94 -12.48
CA GLY A 84 -9.95 -6.22 -11.51
C GLY A 84 -9.60 -7.38 -10.57
N ILE A 85 -9.11 -8.49 -11.13
CA ILE A 85 -8.67 -9.66 -10.35
C ILE A 85 -7.47 -9.32 -9.46
N ALA A 86 -6.49 -8.55 -9.96
CA ALA A 86 -5.34 -8.14 -9.16
C ALA A 86 -5.76 -7.29 -7.94
N TYR A 87 -6.66 -6.32 -8.12
CA TYR A 87 -7.18 -5.53 -7.00
C TYR A 87 -8.01 -6.36 -6.03
N LEU A 88 -8.84 -7.28 -6.54
CA LEU A 88 -9.67 -8.15 -5.69
C LEU A 88 -8.81 -9.09 -4.84
N THR A 89 -7.75 -9.66 -5.42
CA THR A 89 -6.84 -10.57 -4.70
C THR A 89 -6.03 -9.83 -3.63
N VAL A 90 -5.45 -8.68 -3.96
CA VAL A 90 -4.69 -7.86 -2.98
C VAL A 90 -5.60 -7.33 -1.88
N GLY A 91 -6.79 -6.82 -2.24
CA GLY A 91 -7.79 -6.35 -1.27
C GLY A 91 -8.29 -7.47 -0.36
N GLY A 92 -8.58 -8.65 -0.92
CA GLY A 92 -8.98 -9.83 -0.16
C GLY A 92 -7.90 -10.31 0.79
N MET A 93 -6.63 -10.32 0.36
CA MET A 93 -5.50 -10.69 1.20
C MET A 93 -5.30 -9.71 2.36
N CYS A 94 -5.40 -8.40 2.10
CA CYS A 94 -5.33 -7.39 3.13
C CYS A 94 -6.48 -7.50 4.13
N PHE A 95 -7.71 -7.70 3.64
CA PHE A 95 -8.89 -7.87 4.48
C PHE A 95 -8.78 -9.10 5.39
N PHE A 96 -8.29 -10.22 4.86
CA PHE A 96 -8.06 -11.43 5.64
C PHE A 96 -7.04 -11.22 6.78
N LEU A 97 -5.94 -10.53 6.49
CA LEU A 97 -4.93 -10.19 7.51
C LEU A 97 -5.50 -9.25 8.58
N ALA A 98 -6.27 -8.24 8.18
CA ALA A 98 -6.92 -7.32 9.11
C ALA A 98 -7.90 -8.03 10.06
N LEU A 99 -8.70 -8.97 9.53
CA LEU A 99 -9.58 -9.80 10.35
C LEU A 99 -8.79 -10.70 11.31
N SER A 100 -7.74 -11.36 10.81
CA SER A 100 -6.88 -12.22 11.62
C SER A 100 -6.27 -11.47 12.81
N PHE A 101 -5.75 -10.26 12.60
CA PHE A 101 -5.21 -9.43 13.67
C PHE A 101 -6.29 -8.89 14.61
N THR A 102 -7.45 -8.50 14.10
CA THR A 102 -8.57 -8.04 14.94
C THR A 102 -9.05 -9.15 15.87
N VAL A 103 -9.21 -10.37 15.37
CA VAL A 103 -9.60 -11.54 16.19
C VAL A 103 -8.52 -11.88 17.20
N SER A 104 -7.25 -11.87 16.79
CA SER A 104 -6.12 -12.15 17.70
C SER A 104 -6.04 -11.13 18.83
N PHE A 105 -6.19 -9.85 18.52
CA PHE A 105 -6.20 -8.77 19.50
C PHE A 105 -7.39 -8.87 20.45
N PHE A 106 -8.58 -9.09 19.92
CA PHE A 106 -9.79 -9.25 20.74
C PHE A 106 -9.71 -10.47 21.66
N SER A 107 -9.20 -11.59 21.15
CA SER A 107 -8.99 -12.81 21.95
C SER A 107 -7.98 -12.59 23.06
N LEU A 108 -6.86 -11.91 22.78
CA LEU A 108 -5.86 -11.56 23.79
C LEU A 108 -6.44 -10.64 24.87
N GLN A 109 -7.19 -9.61 24.47
CA GLN A 109 -7.85 -8.69 25.40
C GLN A 109 -8.89 -9.40 26.27
N PHE A 110 -9.66 -10.33 25.70
CA PHE A 110 -10.65 -11.13 26.43
C PHE A 110 -9.98 -12.05 27.47
N ILE A 111 -8.87 -12.70 27.13
CA ILE A 111 -8.08 -13.54 28.06
C ILE A 111 -7.52 -12.70 29.22
N ILE A 112 -6.96 -11.52 28.93
CA ILE A 112 -6.46 -10.59 29.95
C ILE A 112 -7.61 -10.10 30.85
N ALA A 113 -8.78 -9.82 30.29
CA ALA A 113 -9.94 -9.34 31.02
C ALA A 113 -10.58 -10.40 31.95
N LEU A 114 -10.48 -11.69 31.57
CA LEU A 114 -10.96 -12.83 32.36
C LEU A 114 -9.96 -13.33 33.40
N SER A 115 -8.68 -12.96 33.33
CA SER A 115 -7.68 -13.37 34.33
C SER A 115 -7.82 -12.54 35.61
N PRO A 116 -8.38 -13.08 36.71
CA PRO A 116 -8.43 -12.38 37.99
C PRO A 116 -7.00 -12.09 38.50
N SER A 117 -6.04 -12.96 38.18
CA SER A 117 -4.64 -12.81 38.55
C SER A 117 -3.98 -11.57 37.94
N PHE A 118 -4.32 -11.20 36.70
CA PHE A 118 -3.78 -10.00 36.06
C PHE A 118 -4.36 -8.71 36.67
N LYS A 119 -5.67 -8.67 36.91
CA LYS A 119 -6.32 -7.55 37.63
C LYS A 119 -5.77 -7.38 39.04
N ALA A 120 -5.57 -8.49 39.75
CA ALA A 120 -4.97 -8.50 41.08
C ALA A 120 -3.52 -8.01 41.06
N ALA A 121 -2.68 -8.55 40.18
CA ALA A 121 -1.27 -8.13 40.05
C ALA A 121 -1.14 -6.64 39.71
N PHE A 122 -2.00 -6.11 38.84
CA PHE A 122 -2.01 -4.68 38.52
C PHE A 122 -2.43 -3.83 39.73
N SER A 123 -3.44 -4.27 40.49
CA SER A 123 -3.88 -3.57 41.72
C SER A 123 -2.82 -3.61 42.83
N THR A 124 -2.14 -4.74 43.05
CA THR A 124 -1.11 -4.86 44.08
C THR A 124 0.11 -3.99 43.76
N ASN A 125 0.56 -3.98 42.51
CA ASN A 125 1.65 -3.10 42.07
C ASN A 125 1.29 -1.61 42.22
N MET A 126 0.04 -1.24 41.93
CA MET A 126 -0.42 0.14 42.12
C MET A 126 -0.45 0.56 43.59
N LEU A 127 -0.89 -0.31 44.49
CA LEU A 127 -0.91 -0.04 45.93
C LEU A 127 0.51 0.07 46.50
N ALA A 128 1.44 -0.80 46.09
CA ALA A 128 2.83 -0.72 46.52
C ALA A 128 3.49 0.62 46.16
N ILE A 129 3.19 1.15 44.97
CA ILE A 129 3.68 2.46 44.52
C ILE A 129 3.06 3.60 45.35
N GLU A 130 1.78 3.52 45.68
CA GLU A 130 1.12 4.54 46.49
C GLU A 130 1.61 4.54 47.94
N GLU A 131 1.89 3.36 48.50
CA GLU A 131 2.49 3.23 49.83
C GLU A 131 3.91 3.80 49.87
N ASP A 132 4.74 3.54 48.85
CA ASP A 132 6.08 4.12 48.73
C ASP A 132 6.04 5.66 48.63
N LYS A 133 5.07 6.20 47.87
CA LYS A 133 4.81 7.65 47.81
C LYS A 133 4.36 8.22 49.16
N ARG A 134 3.51 7.51 49.91
CA ARG A 134 3.09 7.94 51.26
C ARG A 134 4.25 7.90 52.26
N GLN A 135 5.09 6.87 52.20
CA GLN A 135 6.27 6.75 53.07
C GLN A 135 7.29 7.85 52.78
N SER A 136 7.58 8.12 51.51
CA SER A 136 8.49 9.21 51.10
C SER A 136 7.93 10.61 51.45
N ALA A 137 6.62 10.82 51.34
CA ALA A 137 5.98 12.06 51.79
C ALA A 137 6.04 12.24 53.32
N THR A 138 5.88 11.15 54.08
CA THR A 138 5.99 11.16 55.55
C THR A 138 7.43 11.37 56.01
N ALA A 139 8.40 10.77 55.31
CA ALA A 139 9.83 10.95 55.56
C ALA A 139 10.27 12.41 55.32
N ARG A 140 9.76 13.08 54.28
CA ARG A 140 10.00 14.52 54.06
C ARG A 140 9.39 15.39 55.16
N ARG A 141 8.23 15.02 55.71
CA ARG A 141 7.58 15.75 56.80
C ARG A 141 8.36 15.66 58.11
N ASN A 142 8.95 14.49 58.40
CA ASN A 142 9.76 14.29 59.61
C ASN A 142 11.21 14.80 59.44
N GLY A 143 11.76 14.78 58.22
CA GLY A 143 13.12 15.25 57.92
C GLY A 143 13.30 16.78 57.87
N SER A 144 12.20 17.55 57.86
CA SER A 144 12.26 19.01 57.91
C SER A 144 12.24 19.59 59.34
N GLY A 145 12.17 18.73 60.38
CA GLY A 145 12.16 19.13 61.79
C GLY A 145 13.51 18.99 62.52
N GLY A 146 14.56 18.52 61.83
CA GLY A 146 15.90 18.36 62.40
C GLY A 146 16.73 19.64 62.28
N PHE A 147 16.51 20.55 63.21
CA PHE A 147 17.36 21.71 63.51
C PHE A 147 18.81 21.24 63.74
N LEU A 148 19.72 21.53 62.79
CA LEU A 148 21.16 21.52 63.06
C LEU A 148 21.40 22.62 64.09
N SER A 149 21.59 22.20 65.34
CA SER A 149 21.98 23.10 66.43
C SER A 149 23.46 23.38 66.25
N ASP A 150 23.83 24.65 66.12
CA ASP A 150 25.21 25.14 66.04
C ASP A 150 25.95 24.98 67.40
N GLU A 151 25.94 23.78 68.00
CA GLU A 151 26.38 23.56 69.38
C GLU A 151 27.43 22.45 69.56
N ASP A 152 28.26 22.18 68.54
CA ASP A 152 29.47 21.35 68.68
C ASP A 152 30.73 22.01 68.07
N LEU A 153 30.76 23.35 68.02
CA LEU A 153 31.96 24.12 67.69
C LEU A 153 32.53 24.80 68.95
N SER A 154 33.68 24.28 69.41
CA SER A 154 34.69 24.83 70.34
C SER A 154 34.53 24.61 71.85
N LEU A 155 35.47 23.83 72.44
CA LEU A 155 36.36 24.32 73.51
C LEU A 155 37.60 23.41 73.74
N ASP A 156 38.68 24.05 74.17
CA ASP A 156 40.12 23.68 74.19
C ASP A 156 40.63 22.61 75.19
N THR A 157 41.63 21.81 74.74
CA THR A 157 42.91 21.37 75.39
C THR A 157 42.93 20.56 76.72
N PRO A 158 44.09 20.00 77.20
CA PRO A 158 45.25 19.35 76.55
C PRO A 158 45.70 17.99 77.17
N LEU A 159 46.56 17.27 76.42
CA LEU A 159 47.65 16.32 76.78
C LEU A 159 47.48 15.25 77.90
N PRO A 160 47.79 13.96 77.63
CA PRO A 160 48.07 12.99 78.68
C PRO A 160 49.56 12.98 79.08
N ALA A 161 49.82 12.92 80.37
CA ALA A 161 51.13 12.62 80.98
C ALA A 161 50.96 11.39 81.91
N PRO A 162 52.06 10.74 82.31
CA PRO A 162 52.36 9.37 81.96
C PRO A 162 52.10 8.37 83.10
N ASN A 163 52.14 7.07 82.75
CA ASN A 163 52.76 5.92 83.45
C ASN A 163 52.20 4.61 82.87
#